data_AF-A0A1J8PRW8-F1
#
_entry.id   AF-A0A1J8PRW8-F1
#
_cell.length_a   1.000
_cell.length_b   1.000
_cell.length_c   1.000
_cell.angle_alpha   90.00
_cell.angle_beta   90.00
_cell.angle_gamma   90.00
#
_symmetry.space_group_name_H-M   'P 1'
#
loop_
_entity.id
_entity.type
_entity.pdbx_description
1 polymer ?
#
loop_
_entity_poly.entity_id
_entity_poly.type
_entity_poly.pdbx_seq_one_letter_code
_entity_poly.pdbx_strand_id
1 'polypeptide(L)'
;MAFMELSLFLSFLSFLAIFCAVEVGASETHTIKFINQCGHGTPCLVLNGQNVSTGQDYTVNDIFAGIAYLQTGQCNTNGEGCTLLEMNLINPACAGCGSSVDISLISPHVYNVEASFAYYNGCDGYGADCNGPNCATAFFAPEDWDVQRECQANNVNLLIAFCANASDIVLGGGGSSPASSSSTSSSSTHTSIPLPSTGTTLSNTTMSTATILPLNVGSTPSASSSGSSPSASAKKCLTRPSSTSTLARREPTALGAKIHRRHRALRGSVID
;
A
#
# COMPACT_ATOMS: atom_id res chain seq x y z
N MET A 1 -8.79 56.90 -56.78
CA MET A 1 -8.97 55.43 -56.82
C MET A 1 -7.84 54.75 -56.05
N ALA A 2 -7.76 54.97 -54.72
CA ALA A 2 -6.65 54.47 -53.90
C ALA A 2 -7.08 54.12 -52.46
N PHE A 3 -8.33 53.69 -52.29
CA PHE A 3 -8.90 53.37 -50.96
C PHE A 3 -9.54 51.97 -50.88
N MET A 4 -9.37 51.13 -51.90
CA MET A 4 -9.99 49.79 -51.97
C MET A 4 -9.01 48.62 -51.81
N GLU A 5 -7.70 48.88 -51.75
CA GLU A 5 -6.66 47.83 -51.60
C GLU A 5 -6.36 47.47 -50.14
N LEU A 6 -6.76 48.32 -49.18
CA LEU A 6 -6.42 48.12 -47.76
C LEU A 6 -7.39 47.16 -47.03
N SER A 7 -8.55 46.84 -47.63
CA SER A 7 -9.53 45.91 -47.02
C SER A 7 -9.23 44.44 -47.29
N LEU A 8 -8.38 44.10 -48.27
CA LEU A 8 -8.11 42.71 -48.61
C LEU A 8 -6.98 42.08 -47.78
N PHE A 9 -6.08 42.89 -47.21
CA PHE A 9 -4.97 42.40 -46.39
C PHE A 9 -5.35 42.15 -44.92
N LEU A 10 -6.43 42.77 -44.44
CA LEU A 10 -6.94 42.57 -43.07
C LEU A 10 -7.78 41.27 -42.91
N SER A 11 -8.17 40.62 -44.00
CA SER A 11 -8.96 39.39 -43.96
C SER A 11 -8.12 38.10 -43.85
N PHE A 12 -6.80 38.19 -43.90
CA PHE A 12 -5.87 37.06 -43.71
C PHE A 12 -5.30 36.94 -42.29
N LEU A 13 -5.57 37.93 -41.41
CA LEU A 13 -5.11 37.94 -40.01
C LEU A 13 -6.12 37.35 -39.01
N SER A 14 -7.17 36.67 -39.50
CA SER A 14 -8.19 36.01 -38.67
C SER A 14 -8.18 34.49 -38.83
N PHE A 15 -6.99 33.89 -38.95
CA PHE A 15 -6.76 32.52 -38.46
C PHE A 15 -6.14 32.62 -37.07
N LEU A 16 -6.91 33.18 -36.12
CA LEU A 16 -6.66 32.96 -34.71
C LEU A 16 -6.91 31.47 -34.48
N ALA A 17 -5.86 30.67 -34.62
CA ALA A 17 -5.86 29.27 -34.26
C ALA A 17 -6.18 29.21 -32.76
N ILE A 18 -7.46 29.00 -32.47
CA ILE A 18 -7.93 28.54 -31.18
C ILE A 18 -7.34 27.13 -31.05
N PHE A 19 -6.09 27.06 -30.61
CA PHE A 19 -5.59 25.88 -29.93
C PHE A 19 -6.38 25.83 -28.62
N CYS A 20 -7.57 25.21 -28.67
CA CYS A 20 -8.10 24.56 -27.51
C CYS A 20 -7.02 23.55 -27.11
N ALA A 21 -6.15 23.94 -26.18
CA ALA A 21 -5.43 23.00 -25.35
C ALA A 21 -6.53 22.23 -24.64
N VAL A 22 -6.94 21.10 -25.23
CA VAL A 22 -7.62 20.06 -24.50
C VAL A 22 -6.55 19.61 -23.52
N GLU A 23 -6.57 20.20 -22.33
CA GLU A 23 -5.91 19.61 -21.18
C GLU A 23 -6.60 18.25 -21.03
N VAL A 24 -6.01 17.25 -21.66
CA VAL A 24 -6.26 15.86 -21.31
C VAL A 24 -5.84 15.81 -19.84
N GLY A 25 -6.83 15.96 -18.95
CA GLY A 25 -6.60 15.90 -17.51
C GLY A 25 -5.69 14.71 -17.26
N ALA A 26 -4.57 14.95 -16.57
CA ALA A 26 -3.60 13.90 -16.30
C ALA A 26 -4.37 12.73 -15.68
N SER A 27 -4.47 11.63 -16.42
CA SER A 27 -5.12 10.42 -15.92
C SER A 27 -4.41 10.05 -14.63
N GLU A 28 -5.19 9.83 -13.57
CA GLU A 28 -4.66 9.31 -12.32
C GLU A 28 -3.93 8.00 -12.60
N THR A 29 -2.69 7.88 -12.13
CA THR A 29 -1.88 6.69 -12.35
C THR A 29 -0.97 6.44 -11.17
N HIS A 30 -0.93 5.17 -10.74
CA HIS A 30 -0.11 4.72 -9.63
C HIS A 30 0.58 3.42 -10.02
N THR A 31 1.87 3.29 -9.67
CA THR A 31 2.65 2.07 -9.88
C THR A 31 3.19 1.54 -8.57
N ILE A 32 2.83 0.31 -8.24
CA ILE A 32 3.32 -0.40 -7.06
C ILE A 32 4.47 -1.32 -7.49
N LYS A 33 5.62 -1.19 -6.83
CA LYS A 33 6.82 -1.99 -7.06
C LYS A 33 7.16 -2.81 -5.82
N PHE A 34 7.78 -3.96 -6.06
CA PHE A 34 8.22 -4.85 -5.00
C PHE A 34 9.73 -5.08 -5.05
N ILE A 35 10.36 -5.02 -3.88
CA ILE A 35 11.73 -5.49 -3.66
C ILE A 35 11.70 -6.54 -2.56
N ASN A 36 12.16 -7.74 -2.86
CA ASN A 36 12.25 -8.82 -1.88
C ASN A 36 13.71 -9.18 -1.64
N GLN A 37 14.29 -8.64 -0.57
CA GLN A 37 15.67 -8.95 -0.15
C GLN A 37 15.74 -10.08 0.87
N CYS A 38 14.61 -10.68 1.24
CA CYS A 38 14.60 -11.82 2.15
C CYS A 38 15.26 -13.08 1.54
N GLY A 39 15.40 -13.14 0.22
CA GLY A 39 15.91 -14.32 -0.51
C GLY A 39 14.92 -15.50 -0.56
N HIS A 40 13.71 -15.31 -0.05
CA HIS A 40 12.63 -16.30 -0.03
C HIS A 40 11.26 -15.61 0.02
N GLY A 41 10.19 -16.39 -0.10
CA GLY A 41 8.83 -15.88 -0.12
C GLY A 41 8.43 -15.28 -1.47
N THR A 42 7.14 -14.94 -1.60
CA THR A 42 6.57 -14.32 -2.82
C THR A 42 5.77 -13.10 -2.40
N PRO A 43 6.10 -11.90 -2.91
CA PRO A 43 5.25 -10.72 -2.69
C PRO A 43 3.85 -10.98 -3.22
N CYS A 44 2.84 -10.50 -2.52
CA CYS A 44 1.45 -10.64 -2.93
C CYS A 44 0.79 -9.28 -2.86
N LEU A 45 0.25 -8.80 -3.98
CA LEU A 45 -0.62 -7.63 -4.03
C LEU A 45 -2.04 -8.13 -4.22
N VAL A 46 -2.93 -7.81 -3.29
CA VAL A 46 -4.32 -8.26 -3.29
C VAL A 46 -5.26 -7.07 -3.48
N LEU A 47 -6.16 -7.20 -4.43
CA LEU A 47 -7.25 -6.26 -4.70
C LEU A 47 -8.55 -7.05 -4.76
N ASN A 48 -9.57 -6.62 -4.01
CA ASN A 48 -10.89 -7.28 -3.96
C ASN A 48 -10.78 -8.79 -3.65
N GLY A 49 -9.88 -9.16 -2.73
CA GLY A 49 -9.65 -10.56 -2.33
C GLY A 49 -9.00 -11.43 -3.41
N GLN A 50 -8.42 -10.84 -4.46
CA GLN A 50 -7.71 -11.55 -5.52
C GLN A 50 -6.26 -11.06 -5.62
N ASN A 51 -5.30 -11.98 -5.76
CA ASN A 51 -3.92 -11.63 -6.06
C ASN A 51 -3.82 -11.04 -7.49
N VAL A 52 -3.45 -9.77 -7.58
CA VAL A 52 -3.26 -9.03 -8.84
C VAL A 52 -1.80 -8.89 -9.24
N SER A 53 -0.86 -9.03 -8.29
CA SER A 53 0.58 -9.15 -8.58
C SER A 53 1.26 -10.11 -7.61
N THR A 54 2.32 -10.76 -8.09
CA THR A 54 3.21 -11.65 -7.32
C THR A 54 4.66 -11.16 -7.27
N GLY A 55 4.83 -9.83 -7.32
CA GLY A 55 6.15 -9.17 -7.26
C GLY A 55 6.57 -8.46 -8.55
N GLN A 56 5.74 -8.48 -9.59
CA GLN A 56 5.94 -7.61 -10.76
C GLN A 56 5.33 -6.24 -10.49
N ASP A 57 5.85 -5.21 -11.18
CA ASP A 57 5.28 -3.87 -11.15
C ASP A 57 3.80 -3.93 -11.53
N TYR A 58 2.96 -3.27 -10.73
CA TYR A 58 1.52 -3.20 -10.95
C TYR A 58 1.11 -1.74 -11.13
N THR A 59 0.70 -1.38 -12.34
CA THR A 59 0.22 -0.04 -12.67
C THR A 59 -1.29 -0.03 -12.81
N VAL A 60 -1.92 0.95 -12.18
CA VAL A 60 -3.36 1.23 -12.22
C VAL A 60 -3.55 2.66 -12.70
N ASN A 61 -4.56 2.89 -13.55
CA ASN A 61 -4.88 4.20 -14.12
C ASN A 61 -6.17 4.78 -13.49
N ASP A 62 -6.32 4.56 -12.18
CA ASP A 62 -7.50 4.90 -11.36
C ASP A 62 -7.08 4.79 -9.88
N ILE A 63 -8.02 5.12 -8.98
CA ILE A 63 -7.90 4.90 -7.54
C ILE A 63 -7.60 3.42 -7.25
N PHE A 64 -6.74 3.17 -6.28
CA PHE A 64 -6.39 1.82 -5.84
C PHE A 64 -6.48 1.66 -4.34
N ALA A 65 -7.28 0.71 -3.87
CA ALA A 65 -7.32 0.30 -2.47
C ALA A 65 -7.02 -1.20 -2.38
N GLY A 66 -5.98 -1.58 -1.65
CA GLY A 66 -5.53 -2.96 -1.60
C GLY A 66 -4.64 -3.26 -0.41
N ILE A 67 -4.15 -4.50 -0.38
CA ILE A 67 -3.22 -4.95 0.65
C ILE A 67 -2.03 -5.64 0.02
N ALA A 68 -0.90 -5.64 0.72
CA ALA A 68 0.27 -6.42 0.35
C ALA A 68 0.90 -7.14 1.53
N TYR A 69 1.53 -8.29 1.26
CA TYR A 69 2.29 -9.07 2.24
C TYR A 69 3.30 -9.97 1.52
N LEU A 70 4.26 -10.53 2.26
CA LEU A 70 5.17 -11.55 1.75
C LEU A 70 4.68 -12.95 2.14
N GLN A 71 4.25 -13.74 1.16
CA GLN A 71 3.85 -15.11 1.38
C GLN A 71 5.07 -16.02 1.60
N THR A 72 5.24 -16.49 2.84
CA THR A 72 6.31 -17.39 3.27
C THR A 72 5.83 -18.83 3.49
N GLY A 73 4.54 -19.11 3.28
CA GLY A 73 3.90 -20.42 3.41
C GLY A 73 2.78 -20.45 4.45
N GLN A 74 2.83 -19.55 5.45
CA GLN A 74 1.85 -19.48 6.54
C GLN A 74 0.73 -18.44 6.32
N CYS A 75 0.92 -17.46 5.43
CA CYS A 75 -0.06 -16.39 5.28
C CYS A 75 -1.34 -16.92 4.64
N ASN A 76 -2.49 -16.45 5.12
CA ASN A 76 -3.75 -16.63 4.42
C ASN A 76 -3.93 -15.58 3.31
N THR A 77 -5.02 -15.69 2.56
CA THR A 77 -5.25 -14.89 1.35
C THR A 77 -5.30 -13.39 1.63
N ASN A 78 -5.76 -12.96 2.81
CA ASN A 78 -5.80 -11.54 3.20
C ASN A 78 -4.62 -11.17 4.11
N GLY A 79 -3.53 -11.93 4.06
CA GLY A 79 -2.33 -11.67 4.87
C GLY A 79 -2.48 -12.01 6.34
N GLU A 80 -3.54 -12.72 6.77
CA GLU A 80 -3.63 -13.20 8.15
C GLU A 80 -2.45 -14.13 8.46
N GLY A 81 -1.83 -13.94 9.62
CA GLY A 81 -0.60 -14.63 10.00
C GLY A 81 0.71 -13.97 9.52
N CYS A 82 0.64 -12.80 8.87
CA CYS A 82 1.79 -12.10 8.29
C CYS A 82 1.73 -10.58 8.49
N THR A 83 2.87 -9.91 8.31
CA THR A 83 2.97 -8.45 8.30
C THR A 83 2.17 -7.95 7.10
N LEU A 84 1.15 -7.11 7.36
CA LEU A 84 0.26 -6.59 6.34
C LEU A 84 0.62 -5.13 6.02
N LEU A 85 0.62 -4.77 4.74
CA LEU A 85 0.55 -3.38 4.31
C LEU A 85 -0.86 -3.12 3.78
N GLU A 86 -1.51 -2.07 4.28
CA GLU A 86 -2.78 -1.58 3.78
C GLU A 86 -2.53 -0.27 3.03
N MET A 87 -3.13 -0.10 1.85
CA MET A 87 -2.88 1.07 1.01
C MET A 87 -4.13 1.57 0.31
N ASN A 88 -4.23 2.88 0.22
CA ASN A 88 -5.15 3.61 -0.64
C ASN A 88 -4.34 4.63 -1.45
N LEU A 89 -4.24 4.44 -2.76
CA LEU A 89 -3.55 5.34 -3.68
C LEU A 89 -4.60 6.13 -4.45
N ILE A 90 -4.59 7.44 -4.18
CA ILE A 90 -5.51 8.40 -4.75
C ILE A 90 -4.84 9.77 -4.91
N ASN A 91 -5.17 10.48 -5.98
CA ASN A 91 -4.88 11.91 -6.14
C ASN A 91 -5.70 12.74 -5.16
N PRO A 92 -5.09 13.61 -4.34
CA PRO A 92 -5.82 14.37 -3.33
C PRO A 92 -6.87 15.31 -3.95
N ALA A 93 -8.13 15.14 -3.55
CA ALA A 93 -9.22 16.06 -3.86
C ALA A 93 -9.43 17.15 -2.78
N CYS A 94 -8.82 16.95 -1.61
CA CYS A 94 -8.81 17.86 -0.46
C CYS A 94 -7.53 17.65 0.37
N ALA A 95 -7.22 18.60 1.25
CA ALA A 95 -6.13 18.43 2.20
C ALA A 95 -6.44 17.28 3.16
N GLY A 96 -5.55 16.31 3.26
CA GLY A 96 -5.76 15.11 4.09
C GLY A 96 -6.57 14.01 3.39
N CYS A 97 -6.73 14.09 2.07
CA CYS A 97 -7.49 13.12 1.28
C CYS A 97 -6.61 12.44 0.21
N GLY A 98 -5.31 12.43 0.43
CA GLY A 98 -4.33 11.94 -0.53
C GLY A 98 -4.14 10.43 -0.42
N SER A 99 -3.08 9.94 -1.07
CA SER A 99 -2.70 8.55 -0.93
C SER A 99 -2.25 8.27 0.50
N SER A 100 -2.65 7.15 1.08
CA SER A 100 -2.25 6.71 2.41
C SER A 100 -1.83 5.24 2.42
N VAL A 101 -0.80 4.92 3.19
CA VAL A 101 -0.32 3.55 3.39
C VAL A 101 0.04 3.38 4.86
N ASP A 102 -0.18 2.17 5.37
CA ASP A 102 0.23 1.78 6.70
C ASP A 102 0.66 0.31 6.76
N ILE A 103 1.33 -0.04 7.86
CA ILE A 103 1.70 -1.41 8.21
C ILE A 103 0.82 -1.82 9.38
N SER A 104 0.17 -2.98 9.30
CA SER A 104 -0.74 -3.48 10.32
C SER A 104 -0.26 -4.80 10.90
N LEU A 105 -0.16 -4.81 12.23
CA LEU A 105 0.06 -5.98 13.08
C LEU A 105 -1.12 -6.19 14.04
N ILE A 106 -2.28 -5.59 13.73
CA ILE A 106 -3.54 -5.86 14.43
C ILE A 106 -3.96 -7.30 14.14
N SER A 107 -4.24 -8.08 15.19
CA SER A 107 -4.68 -9.47 15.04
C SER A 107 -5.87 -9.59 14.07
N PRO A 108 -5.83 -10.51 13.09
CA PRO A 108 -4.98 -11.70 13.01
C PRO A 108 -3.66 -11.53 12.24
N HIS A 109 -3.24 -10.30 11.95
CA HIS A 109 -1.94 -10.00 11.37
C HIS A 109 -0.86 -10.06 12.44
N VAL A 110 0.32 -10.57 12.09
CA VAL A 110 1.43 -10.76 13.02
C VAL A 110 2.74 -10.61 12.27
N TYR A 111 3.77 -10.13 12.94
CA TYR A 111 5.07 -9.98 12.32
C TYR A 111 5.63 -11.34 11.88
N ASN A 112 5.93 -11.49 10.58
CA ASN A 112 6.61 -12.67 10.04
C ASN A 112 7.95 -12.32 9.38
N VAL A 113 8.00 -11.22 8.65
CA VAL A 113 9.20 -10.66 8.02
C VAL A 113 9.20 -9.15 8.17
N GLU A 114 10.39 -8.57 8.08
CA GLU A 114 10.55 -7.13 7.93
C GLU A 114 9.83 -6.67 6.67
N ALA A 115 9.06 -5.60 6.80
CA ALA A 115 8.38 -4.96 5.69
C ALA A 115 8.43 -3.45 5.83
N SER A 116 8.64 -2.77 4.72
CA SER A 116 8.67 -1.33 4.63
C SER A 116 8.03 -0.86 3.33
N PHE A 117 7.64 0.41 3.30
CA PHE A 117 7.22 1.06 2.07
C PHE A 117 7.73 2.49 2.03
N ALA A 118 7.85 3.04 0.82
CA ALA A 118 8.10 4.45 0.59
C ALA A 118 7.43 4.90 -0.70
N TYR A 119 6.90 6.13 -0.69
CA TYR A 119 6.44 6.76 -1.92
C TYR A 119 7.62 7.14 -2.82
N TYR A 120 7.37 7.14 -4.12
CA TYR A 120 8.26 7.73 -5.13
C TYR A 120 7.43 8.40 -6.23
N ASN A 121 8.02 9.28 -7.04
CA ASN A 121 7.28 10.14 -7.97
C ASN A 121 6.26 11.05 -7.23
N GLY A 122 6.65 11.51 -6.05
CA GLY A 122 5.82 12.29 -5.12
C GLY A 122 6.05 11.79 -3.69
N CYS A 123 6.28 12.72 -2.75
CA CYS A 123 6.69 12.42 -1.37
C CYS A 123 7.86 11.42 -1.27
N ASP A 124 8.86 11.56 -2.15
CA ASP A 124 9.92 10.58 -2.32
C ASP A 124 10.64 10.23 -1.00
N GLY A 125 10.69 8.93 -0.70
CA GLY A 125 11.30 8.40 0.52
C GLY A 125 10.42 8.50 1.76
N TYR A 126 9.28 9.17 1.70
CA TYR A 126 8.32 9.20 2.81
C TYR A 126 7.59 7.86 2.92
N GLY A 127 7.56 7.29 4.13
CA GLY A 127 7.01 5.96 4.34
C GLY A 127 7.18 5.45 5.78
N ALA A 128 7.11 4.14 5.95
CA ALA A 128 7.27 3.46 7.23
C ALA A 128 8.05 2.16 7.07
N ASP A 129 8.70 1.72 8.15
CA ASP A 129 9.53 0.52 8.20
C ASP A 129 9.27 -0.24 9.49
N CYS A 130 8.90 -1.51 9.35
CA CYS A 130 8.69 -2.42 10.46
C CYS A 130 9.70 -3.57 10.38
N ASN A 131 10.83 -3.42 11.09
CA ASN A 131 11.93 -4.38 11.15
C ASN A 131 11.89 -5.34 12.35
N GLY A 132 10.76 -5.38 13.06
CA GLY A 132 10.57 -6.25 14.21
C GLY A 132 9.12 -6.26 14.71
N PRO A 133 8.77 -7.23 15.58
CA PRO A 133 7.39 -7.42 16.04
C PRO A 133 6.83 -6.29 16.92
N ASN A 134 7.66 -5.34 17.37
CA ASN A 134 7.27 -4.20 18.21
C ASN A 134 7.66 -2.87 17.54
N CYS A 135 7.70 -2.81 16.21
CA CYS A 135 8.08 -1.62 15.47
C CYS A 135 7.11 -0.46 15.76
N ALA A 136 7.61 0.74 16.04
CA ALA A 136 6.75 1.87 16.44
C ALA A 136 5.92 2.47 15.28
N THR A 137 6.06 1.96 14.07
CA THR A 137 5.42 2.49 12.86
C THR A 137 4.36 1.55 12.28
N ALA A 138 3.91 0.56 13.05
CA ALA A 138 2.81 -0.31 12.66
C ALA A 138 1.61 -0.11 13.60
N PHE A 139 0.42 -0.36 13.07
CA PHE A 139 -0.80 -0.46 13.86
C PHE A 139 -0.78 -1.74 14.71
N PHE A 140 -0.95 -1.59 16.02
CA PHE A 140 -1.23 -2.70 16.95
C PHE A 140 -2.65 -2.62 17.51
N ALA A 141 -3.26 -1.43 17.45
CA ALA A 141 -4.65 -1.17 17.76
C ALA A 141 -5.27 -0.25 16.69
N PRO A 142 -6.60 -0.30 16.45
CA PRO A 142 -7.27 0.56 15.48
C PRO A 142 -7.09 2.07 15.71
N GLU A 143 -6.73 2.47 16.93
CA GLU A 143 -6.53 3.86 17.33
C GLU A 143 -5.13 4.42 17.02
N ASP A 144 -4.20 3.62 16.49
CA ASP A 144 -2.81 4.02 16.18
C ASP A 144 -2.71 4.85 14.88
N TRP A 145 -3.64 5.78 14.65
CA TRP A 145 -3.77 6.52 13.38
C TRP A 145 -2.54 7.38 13.02
N ASP A 146 -1.66 7.66 13.99
CA ASP A 146 -0.43 8.44 13.81
C ASP A 146 0.69 7.66 13.11
N VAL A 147 0.56 6.33 12.98
CA VAL A 147 1.53 5.50 12.25
C VAL A 147 1.22 5.40 10.75
N GLN A 148 0.02 5.80 10.33
CA GLN A 148 -0.32 5.93 8.91
C GLN A 148 0.53 7.02 8.24
N ARG A 149 0.90 6.78 6.98
CA ARG A 149 1.69 7.73 6.19
C ARG A 149 0.89 8.19 5.01
N GLU A 150 0.64 9.49 4.96
CA GLU A 150 -0.15 10.12 3.91
C GLU A 150 0.73 10.97 2.98
N CYS A 151 0.44 10.95 1.68
CA CYS A 151 1.06 11.80 0.67
C CYS A 151 0.01 12.61 -0.12
N GLN A 152 0.24 13.94 -0.19
CA GLN A 152 -0.63 14.90 -0.91
C GLN A 152 -0.14 15.22 -2.33
N ALA A 153 0.68 14.37 -2.96
CA ALA A 153 1.11 14.57 -4.34
C ALA A 153 0.24 13.74 -5.30
N ASN A 154 0.02 14.27 -6.50
CA ASN A 154 -0.66 13.53 -7.56
C ASN A 154 0.26 12.45 -8.15
N ASN A 155 -0.34 11.34 -8.57
CA ASN A 155 0.28 10.24 -9.30
C ASN A 155 1.50 9.66 -8.58
N VAL A 156 1.41 9.59 -7.25
CA VAL A 156 2.44 8.98 -6.42
C VAL A 156 2.49 7.49 -6.70
N ASN A 157 3.70 6.97 -6.70
CA ASN A 157 3.94 5.55 -6.80
C ASN A 157 4.40 5.00 -5.46
N LEU A 158 4.35 3.68 -5.30
CA LEU A 158 4.68 3.02 -4.04
C LEU A 158 5.74 1.96 -4.25
N LEU A 159 6.83 2.05 -3.51
CA LEU A 159 7.80 0.96 -3.38
C LEU A 159 7.50 0.20 -2.09
N ILE A 160 7.31 -1.10 -2.19
CA ILE A 160 7.19 -2.01 -1.04
C ILE A 160 8.44 -2.87 -1.01
N ALA A 161 9.11 -2.91 0.14
CA ALA A 161 10.32 -3.71 0.33
C ALA A 161 10.15 -4.70 1.49
N PHE A 162 10.65 -5.91 1.30
CA PHE A 162 10.71 -6.95 2.32
C PHE A 162 12.17 -7.26 2.65
N CYS A 163 12.48 -7.35 3.95
CA CYS A 163 13.85 -7.46 4.49
C CYS A 163 14.80 -6.38 3.96
N ALA A 164 14.28 -5.16 3.79
CA ALA A 164 15.01 -3.97 3.40
C ALA A 164 14.18 -2.73 3.71
N ASN A 165 14.86 -1.58 3.82
CA ASN A 165 14.23 -0.27 3.99
C ASN A 165 13.92 0.38 2.63
N ALA A 166 12.64 0.62 2.34
CA ALA A 166 12.17 1.19 1.08
C ALA A 166 12.58 2.67 0.92
N SER A 167 12.62 3.45 1.99
CA SER A 167 13.01 4.86 1.95
C SER A 167 14.45 5.03 1.49
N ASP A 168 15.36 4.20 2.00
CA ASP A 168 16.76 4.19 1.59
C ASP A 168 16.90 3.87 0.09
N ILE A 169 16.11 2.91 -0.41
CA ILE A 169 16.11 2.52 -1.82
C ILE A 169 15.60 3.67 -2.71
N VAL A 170 14.51 4.35 -2.33
CA VAL A 170 13.94 5.46 -3.12
C VAL A 170 14.89 6.65 -3.18
N LEU A 171 15.52 7.01 -2.06
CA LEU A 171 16.42 8.17 -1.97
C LEU A 171 17.79 7.94 -2.62
N GLY A 172 17.99 6.78 -3.26
CA GLY A 172 19.28 6.45 -3.87
C GLY A 172 20.37 6.23 -2.83
N GLY A 173 19.99 5.83 -1.60
CA GLY A 173 20.89 5.29 -0.61
C GLY A 173 21.55 4.06 -1.21
N GLY A 174 22.71 4.27 -1.85
CA GLY A 174 23.52 3.21 -2.42
C GLY A 174 23.73 2.17 -1.34
N GLY A 175 23.09 1.02 -1.51
CA GLY A 175 23.11 -0.06 -0.54
C GLY A 175 24.55 -0.32 -0.13
N SER A 176 24.87 0.02 1.12
CA SER A 176 25.88 -0.73 1.82
C SER A 176 25.28 -2.12 1.92
N SER A 177 25.68 -2.99 0.97
CA SER A 177 25.37 -4.41 1.04
C SER A 177 25.65 -4.89 2.47
N PRO A 178 24.86 -5.81 3.04
CA PRO A 178 25.20 -6.40 4.33
C PRO A 178 26.52 -7.14 4.14
N ALA A 179 27.62 -6.49 4.48
CA ALA A 179 28.91 -7.12 4.62
C ALA A 179 28.71 -8.23 5.65
N SER A 180 28.80 -9.47 5.18
CA SER A 180 28.77 -10.66 6.02
C SER A 180 29.83 -10.48 7.11
N SER A 181 29.40 -10.15 8.32
CA SER A 181 30.29 -10.01 9.46
C SER A 181 30.69 -11.40 9.94
N SER A 182 31.75 -11.95 9.34
CA SER A 182 32.58 -12.98 9.93
C SER A 182 33.27 -12.38 11.16
N SER A 183 32.76 -12.70 12.34
CA SER A 183 33.34 -12.32 13.63
C SER A 183 34.71 -12.97 13.80
N THR A 184 35.78 -12.19 13.59
CA THR A 184 37.12 -12.55 14.06
C THR A 184 37.35 -11.84 15.39
N SER A 185 37.21 -12.61 16.46
CA SER A 185 37.47 -12.21 17.84
C SER A 185 38.91 -11.74 18.00
N SER A 186 39.13 -10.45 18.23
CA SER A 186 40.41 -9.90 18.66
C SER A 186 40.22 -9.30 20.04
N SER A 187 40.85 -9.91 21.04
CA SER A 187 40.85 -9.45 22.42
C SER A 187 41.72 -8.22 22.58
N SER A 188 41.16 -7.18 23.21
CA SER A 188 41.95 -6.09 23.77
C SER A 188 41.46 -5.81 25.20
N THR A 189 42.31 -6.20 26.14
CA THR A 189 42.31 -5.87 27.56
C THR A 189 42.17 -4.36 27.79
N HIS A 190 41.12 -3.96 28.51
CA HIS A 190 40.99 -2.62 29.07
C HIS A 190 41.16 -2.65 30.59
N THR A 191 42.16 -1.89 31.03
CA THR A 191 42.55 -1.61 32.41
C THR A 191 41.47 -0.78 33.13
N SER A 192 41.12 -1.22 34.33
CA SER A 192 40.20 -0.57 35.26
C SER A 192 40.88 0.54 36.08
N ILE A 193 40.20 1.68 36.24
CA ILE A 193 40.52 2.73 37.23
C ILE A 193 39.24 3.02 38.05
N PRO A 194 39.31 3.18 39.39
CA PRO A 194 38.13 3.37 40.25
C PRO A 194 37.90 4.83 40.72
N LEU A 195 36.63 5.09 41.11
CA LEU A 195 36.10 6.09 42.09
C LEU A 195 36.12 7.60 41.65
N PRO A 196 35.27 8.52 42.22
CA PRO A 196 34.50 8.38 43.46
C PRO A 196 33.03 8.87 43.51
N SER A 197 32.42 8.41 44.60
CA SER A 197 31.08 8.62 45.13
C SER A 197 30.85 9.96 45.84
N THR A 198 29.67 10.55 45.64
CA THR A 198 28.97 11.49 46.56
C THR A 198 27.48 11.49 46.14
N GLY A 199 26.53 11.00 46.95
CA GLY A 199 25.74 11.78 47.94
C GLY A 199 24.84 12.79 47.21
N THR A 200 23.50 12.84 47.32
CA THR A 200 22.67 12.84 48.54
C THR A 200 21.15 12.86 48.17
N THR A 201 20.31 12.27 49.04
CA THR A 201 18.90 12.65 49.43
C THR A 201 17.76 12.68 48.38
N LEU A 202 16.78 11.76 48.46
CA LEU A 202 15.53 11.77 49.29
C LEU A 202 14.41 12.68 48.76
N SER A 203 13.30 12.08 48.30
CA SER A 203 11.97 12.29 48.88
C SER A 203 10.91 11.32 48.32
N ASN A 204 10.10 10.82 49.25
CA ASN A 204 8.98 9.90 49.13
C ASN A 204 7.86 10.38 48.19
N THR A 205 7.05 9.45 47.66
CA THR A 205 5.58 9.45 47.87
C THR A 205 5.02 8.03 47.70
N THR A 206 3.99 7.81 48.50
CA THR A 206 3.46 6.57 49.07
C THR A 206 2.22 6.07 48.31
N MET A 207 2.11 4.74 48.20
CA MET A 207 0.93 3.86 48.11
C MET A 207 -0.25 4.17 47.15
N SER A 208 -0.62 3.15 46.38
CA SER A 208 -1.90 2.49 46.61
C SER A 208 -1.87 1.01 46.24
N THR A 209 -2.19 0.23 47.27
CA THR A 209 -2.40 -1.22 47.30
C THR A 209 -3.77 -1.53 46.69
N ALA A 210 -3.84 -2.45 45.73
CA ALA A 210 -5.09 -3.05 45.31
C ALA A 210 -5.03 -4.57 45.48
N THR A 211 -6.04 -5.03 46.19
CA THR A 211 -6.33 -6.35 46.76
C THR A 211 -6.34 -7.50 45.76
N ILE A 212 -5.72 -8.60 46.17
CA ILE A 212 -5.73 -9.92 45.54
C ILE A 212 -6.99 -10.68 46.01
N LEU A 213 -7.73 -11.30 45.08
CA LEU A 213 -8.68 -12.39 45.35
C LEU A 213 -8.22 -13.66 44.61
N PRO A 214 -8.26 -14.85 45.25
CA PRO A 214 -7.99 -16.14 44.61
C PRO A 214 -9.30 -16.84 44.15
N LEU A 215 -9.14 -18.03 43.57
CA LEU A 215 -10.11 -18.98 42.95
C LEU A 215 -10.25 -18.79 41.43
N ASN A 216 -10.18 -19.82 40.58
CA ASN A 216 -10.53 -21.22 40.78
C ASN A 216 -9.77 -22.13 39.79
N VAL A 217 -9.32 -23.28 40.27
CA VAL A 217 -8.65 -24.34 39.49
C VAL A 217 -9.71 -25.18 38.77
N GLY A 218 -9.67 -25.21 37.44
CA GLY A 218 -10.49 -26.08 36.60
C GLY A 218 -9.59 -26.90 35.67
N SER A 219 -9.15 -28.05 36.14
CA SER A 219 -8.42 -29.05 35.37
C SER A 219 -9.32 -29.71 34.33
N THR A 220 -8.97 -29.56 33.04
CA THR A 220 -9.57 -30.31 31.91
C THR A 220 -8.51 -31.20 31.27
N PRO A 221 -8.84 -32.45 30.93
CA PRO A 221 -7.87 -33.46 30.47
C PRO A 221 -7.42 -33.22 29.03
N SER A 222 -6.11 -33.40 28.82
CA SER A 222 -5.43 -33.37 27.53
C SER A 222 -5.81 -34.60 26.70
N ALA A 223 -6.47 -34.38 25.56
CA ALA A 223 -6.61 -35.38 24.51
C ALA A 223 -5.42 -35.25 23.55
N SER A 224 -4.48 -36.18 23.65
CA SER A 224 -3.38 -36.36 22.71
C SER A 224 -3.89 -36.99 21.41
N SER A 225 -4.07 -36.18 20.36
CA SER A 225 -4.24 -36.67 19.00
C SER A 225 -2.88 -36.66 18.28
N SER A 226 -2.38 -37.86 18.00
CA SER A 226 -1.21 -38.11 17.17
C SER A 226 -1.48 -37.66 15.73
N GLY A 227 -0.87 -36.53 15.35
CA GLY A 227 -0.99 -35.91 14.05
C GLY A 227 -0.26 -36.69 12.95
N SER A 228 -1.02 -37.19 11.99
CA SER A 228 -0.54 -37.45 10.64
C SER A 228 -0.21 -36.10 10.00
N SER A 229 1.07 -35.78 9.80
CA SER A 229 1.48 -34.53 9.17
C SER A 229 1.06 -34.53 7.69
N PRO A 230 0.06 -33.74 7.25
CA PRO A 230 -0.10 -33.50 5.84
C PRO A 230 1.08 -32.65 5.39
N SER A 231 1.81 -33.13 4.39
CA SER A 231 2.79 -32.33 3.66
C SER A 231 2.06 -31.12 3.06
N ALA A 232 2.03 -30.01 3.81
CA ALA A 232 1.36 -28.79 3.43
C ALA A 232 2.10 -28.20 2.23
N SER A 233 1.56 -28.41 1.03
CA SER A 233 1.96 -27.65 -0.15
C SER A 233 1.92 -26.18 0.21
N ALA A 234 3.08 -25.53 0.22
CA ALA A 234 3.22 -24.12 0.57
C ALA A 234 2.19 -23.30 -0.24
N LYS A 235 1.34 -22.56 0.48
CA LYS A 235 0.37 -21.64 -0.15
C LYS A 235 1.20 -20.63 -0.95
N LYS A 236 1.10 -20.68 -2.27
CA LYS A 236 1.72 -19.67 -3.14
C LYS A 236 0.69 -18.61 -3.48
N CYS A 237 1.14 -17.37 -3.60
CA CYS A 237 0.33 -16.36 -4.24
C CYS A 237 0.26 -16.70 -5.73
N LEU A 238 -0.90 -17.22 -6.13
CA LEU A 238 -1.22 -17.46 -7.51
C LEU A 238 -2.02 -16.26 -7.98
N THR A 239 -1.47 -15.53 -8.95
CA THR A 239 -2.28 -14.59 -9.73
C THR A 239 -3.35 -15.42 -10.42
N ARG A 240 -4.62 -15.05 -10.23
CA ARG A 240 -5.68 -15.66 -11.02
C ARG A 240 -5.37 -15.35 -12.48
N PRO A 241 -5.21 -16.36 -13.36
CA PRO A 241 -5.00 -16.07 -14.77
C PRO A 241 -6.16 -15.19 -15.22
N SER A 242 -5.85 -14.01 -15.76
CA SER A 242 -6.83 -13.16 -16.39
C SER A 242 -7.44 -14.00 -17.49
N SER A 243 -8.62 -14.56 -17.23
CA SER A 243 -9.38 -15.28 -18.23
C SER A 243 -9.78 -14.20 -19.23
N THR A 244 -8.93 -13.99 -20.23
CA THR A 244 -9.29 -13.23 -21.41
C THR A 244 -10.44 -14.02 -22.01
N SER A 245 -11.64 -13.63 -21.62
CA SER A 245 -12.86 -13.99 -22.29
C SER A 245 -12.69 -13.50 -23.71
N THR A 246 -12.13 -14.34 -24.58
CA THR A 246 -12.37 -14.28 -26.01
C THR A 246 -13.85 -14.55 -26.18
N LEU A 247 -14.65 -13.52 -25.90
CA LEU A 247 -16.02 -13.40 -26.32
C LEU A 247 -15.91 -13.38 -27.85
N ALA A 248 -15.96 -14.57 -28.43
CA ALA A 248 -16.00 -14.78 -29.85
C ALA A 248 -17.08 -13.83 -30.37
N ARG A 249 -16.64 -12.88 -31.17
CA ARG A 249 -17.42 -11.91 -31.91
C ARG A 249 -18.50 -12.68 -32.69
N ARG A 250 -19.67 -12.89 -32.06
CA ARG A 250 -20.87 -13.29 -32.77
C ARG A 250 -21.18 -12.13 -33.69
N GLU A 251 -20.98 -12.34 -34.98
CA GLU A 251 -21.50 -11.45 -36.00
C GLU A 251 -22.99 -11.18 -35.73
N PRO A 252 -23.44 -9.92 -35.83
CA PRO A 252 -24.85 -9.62 -35.84
C PRO A 252 -25.45 -10.14 -37.14
N THR A 253 -26.13 -11.29 -37.06
CA THR A 253 -27.05 -11.70 -38.12
C THR A 253 -28.13 -10.65 -38.21
N ALA A 254 -28.16 -9.94 -39.34
CA ALA A 254 -29.14 -8.92 -39.65
C ALA A 254 -30.56 -9.49 -39.57
N LEU A 255 -31.32 -9.10 -38.54
CA LEU A 255 -32.76 -9.24 -38.50
C LEU A 255 -33.38 -7.84 -38.51
N GLY A 256 -34.10 -7.54 -39.60
CA GLY A 256 -34.67 -6.23 -39.87
C GLY A 256 -35.66 -5.76 -38.80
N ALA A 257 -35.35 -4.63 -38.18
CA ALA A 257 -36.28 -3.90 -37.33
C ALA A 257 -37.13 -2.96 -38.20
N LYS A 258 -38.41 -3.33 -38.39
CA LYS A 258 -39.46 -2.44 -38.91
C LYS A 258 -39.61 -1.23 -37.99
N ILE A 259 -39.33 -0.06 -38.54
CA ILE A 259 -39.62 1.25 -37.97
C ILE A 259 -41.14 1.40 -37.81
N HIS A 260 -41.64 1.47 -36.57
CA HIS A 260 -42.97 1.99 -36.27
C HIS A 260 -42.84 3.37 -35.63
N ARG A 261 -43.00 4.39 -36.48
CA ARG A 261 -43.25 5.78 -36.12
C ARG A 261 -44.62 5.86 -35.42
N ARG A 262 -44.67 6.23 -34.14
CA ARG A 262 -45.89 6.77 -33.54
C ARG A 262 -45.59 8.15 -32.97
N HIS A 263 -46.12 9.14 -33.68
CA HIS A 263 -46.40 10.45 -33.16
C HIS A 263 -47.29 10.34 -31.93
N ARG A 264 -46.92 11.03 -30.84
CA ARG A 264 -47.94 11.57 -29.94
C ARG A 264 -47.54 12.96 -29.49
N ALA A 265 -48.46 13.87 -29.78
CA ALA A 265 -48.40 15.28 -29.54
C ALA A 265 -48.85 15.61 -28.10
N LEU A 266 -48.31 16.73 -27.60
CA LEU A 266 -48.99 17.85 -26.94
C LEU A 266 -49.92 17.61 -25.73
N ARG A 267 -49.67 18.43 -24.69
CA ARG A 267 -50.59 19.21 -23.81
C ARG A 267 -50.56 18.90 -22.31
N GLY A 268 -50.61 20.00 -21.54
CA GLY A 268 -51.15 20.12 -20.18
C GLY A 268 -50.11 20.60 -19.17
N SER A 269 -50.07 21.89 -18.84
CA SER A 269 -50.79 22.57 -17.73
C SER A 269 -50.09 22.37 -16.37
N VAL A 270 -49.46 23.42 -15.83
CA VAL A 270 -50.00 24.35 -14.80
C VAL A 270 -50.37 23.61 -13.52
N ILE A 271 -49.64 23.85 -12.42
CA ILE A 271 -50.14 24.21 -11.08
C ILE A 271 -49.00 24.95 -10.33
N ASP A 272 -49.34 26.16 -9.87
CA ASP A 272 -48.86 27.02 -8.76
C ASP A 272 -47.47 26.84 -8.13
#